data_AF-K2JU14-F1
#
_entry.id   AF-K2JU14-F1
#
_cell.length_a   1.000
_cell.length_b   1.000
_cell.length_c   1.000
_cell.angle_alpha   90.00
_cell.angle_beta   90.00
_cell.angle_gamma   90.00
#
_symmetry.space_group_name_H-M   'P 1'
#
loop_
_entity.id
_entity.type
_entity.pdbx_description
1 polymer ?
#
loop_
_entity_poly.entity_id
_entity_poly.type
_entity_poly.pdbx_seq_one_letter_code
_entity_poly.pdbx_strand_id
1 'polypeptide(L)'
;MLRVIFTYLPLAVVFVLALAFGAQNDAQVEVNFFIVKQQLSVTVLLGLFVAFGFIFGVLAMLTQQLRLRMANRQLRKRIATLERPKPSSSQA
;
A
#
# COMPACT_ATOMS: atom_id res chain seq x y z
N MET A 1 -3.22 17.72 3.69
CA MET A 1 -1.79 17.66 3.33
C MET A 1 -0.98 16.87 4.36
N LEU A 2 -1.13 17.13 5.66
CA LEU A 2 -0.42 16.41 6.73
C LEU A 2 -0.57 14.87 6.65
N ARG A 3 -1.78 14.35 6.37
CA ARG A 3 -2.02 12.90 6.21
C ARG A 3 -1.18 12.25 5.11
N VAL A 4 -1.04 12.93 3.97
CA VAL A 4 -0.24 12.44 2.83
C VAL A 4 1.24 12.42 3.22
N ILE A 5 1.74 13.47 3.87
CA ILE A 5 3.12 13.53 4.35
C ILE A 5 3.39 12.39 5.34
N PHE A 6 2.55 12.19 6.35
CA PHE A 6 2.73 11.08 7.31
C PHE A 6 2.66 9.69 6.67
N THR A 7 1.91 9.52 5.57
CA THR A 7 1.86 8.25 4.85
C THR A 7 3.08 8.01 3.95
N TYR A 8 3.54 9.02 3.21
CA TYR A 8 4.62 8.85 2.22
C TYR A 8 6.02 9.17 2.75
N LEU A 9 6.15 9.97 3.82
CA LEU A 9 7.44 10.31 4.40
C LEU A 9 8.23 9.08 4.88
N PRO A 10 7.64 8.11 5.60
CA PRO A 10 8.38 6.90 6.00
C PRO A 10 8.90 6.12 4.80
N LEU A 11 8.10 6.05 3.73
CA LEU A 11 8.50 5.40 2.49
C LEU A 11 9.70 6.10 1.84
N ALA A 12 9.68 7.43 1.77
CA ALA A 12 10.79 8.21 1.23
C ALA A 12 12.06 8.05 2.08
N VAL A 13 11.95 8.07 3.41
CA VAL A 13 13.08 7.86 4.32
C VAL A 13 13.68 6.47 4.12
N VAL A 14 12.87 5.41 4.11
CA VAL A 14 13.33 4.03 3.89
C VAL A 14 14.00 3.91 2.51
N PHE A 15 13.47 4.58 1.49
CA PHE A 15 14.06 4.56 0.15
C PHE A 15 15.44 5.23 0.10
N VAL A 16 15.61 6.41 0.72
CA VAL A 16 16.91 7.08 0.79
C VAL A 16 17.91 6.24 1.59
N LEU A 17 17.48 5.65 2.71
CA LEU A 17 18.34 4.76 3.50
C LEU A 17 18.76 3.53 2.69
N ALA A 18 17.85 2.95 1.91
CA ALA A 18 18.14 1.82 1.04
C ALA A 18 19.20 2.16 -0.02
N LEU A 19 19.10 3.32 -0.67
CA LEU A 19 20.08 3.80 -1.64
C LEU A 19 21.43 4.08 -1.00
N ALA A 20 21.45 4.79 0.14
CA ALA A 20 22.69 5.10 0.85
C ALA A 20 23.40 3.83 1.34
N PHE A 21 22.62 2.88 1.88
CA PHE A 21 23.13 1.58 2.29
C PHE A 21 23.71 0.82 1.09
N GLY A 22 22.96 0.74 -0.01
CA GLY A 22 23.40 0.04 -1.21
C GLY A 22 24.62 0.64 -1.90
N ALA A 23 24.79 1.96 -1.83
CA ALA A 23 25.93 2.67 -2.41
C ALA A 23 27.22 2.54 -1.58
N GLN A 24 27.10 2.29 -0.28
CA GLN A 24 28.26 2.13 0.62
C GLN A 24 28.59 0.67 0.94
N ASN A 25 27.71 -0.27 0.61
CA ASN A 25 27.90 -1.69 0.91
C ASN A 25 28.13 -2.51 -0.35
N ASP A 26 29.40 -2.73 -0.70
CA ASP A 26 29.81 -3.67 -1.74
C ASP A 26 29.95 -5.13 -1.25
N ALA A 27 29.53 -5.39 0.00
CA ALA A 27 29.62 -6.71 0.61
C ALA A 27 28.80 -7.75 -0.18
N GLN A 28 29.47 -8.84 -0.57
CA GLN A 28 28.82 -10.02 -1.12
C GLN A 28 28.54 -11.02 0.00
N VAL A 29 27.33 -11.57 0.00
CA VAL A 29 26.89 -12.54 1.00
C VAL A 29 26.41 -13.79 0.28
N GLU A 30 26.77 -14.95 0.79
CA GLU A 30 26.24 -16.22 0.30
C GLU A 30 24.82 -16.42 0.83
N VAL A 31 23.87 -16.53 -0.08
CA VAL A 31 22.47 -16.81 0.23
C VAL A 31 22.18 -18.25 -0.14
N ASN A 32 21.89 -19.05 0.89
CA ASN A 32 21.48 -20.43 0.75
C ASN A 32 19.95 -20.48 0.58
N PHE A 33 19.49 -20.55 -0.67
CA PHE A 33 18.10 -20.92 -0.95
C PHE A 33 17.93 -22.43 -0.78
N PHE A 34 16.69 -22.90 -0.61
CA PHE A 34 16.36 -24.31 -0.34
C PHE A 34 16.99 -25.32 -1.32
N ILE A 35 17.30 -24.90 -2.54
CA ILE A 35 17.83 -25.76 -3.61
C ILE A 35 19.13 -25.20 -4.23
N VAL A 36 19.38 -23.90 -4.12
CA VAL A 36 20.50 -23.21 -4.79
C VAL A 36 21.22 -22.30 -3.81
N LYS A 37 22.55 -22.28 -3.89
CA LYS A 37 23.40 -21.32 -3.19
C LYS A 37 23.84 -20.25 -4.16
N GLN A 38 23.61 -18.99 -3.84
CA GLN A 38 23.92 -17.87 -4.72
C GLN A 38 24.69 -16.80 -3.93
N GLN A 39 25.78 -16.29 -4.48
CA GLN A 39 26.40 -15.07 -3.98
C GLN A 39 25.66 -13.86 -4.52
N LEU A 40 25.11 -13.07 -3.61
CA LEU A 40 24.36 -11.86 -3.90
C LEU A 40 24.93 -10.72 -3.06
N SER A 41 24.96 -9.51 -3.62
CA SER A 41 25.32 -8.34 -2.81
C SER A 41 24.19 -8.00 -1.84
N VAL A 42 24.54 -7.42 -0.70
CA VAL A 42 23.53 -6.94 0.26
C VAL A 42 22.58 -5.94 -0.41
N THR A 43 23.09 -5.14 -1.34
CA THR A 43 22.32 -4.19 -2.15
C THR A 43 21.21 -4.86 -2.95
N VAL A 44 21.49 -6.00 -3.61
CA VAL A 44 20.47 -6.74 -4.38
C VAL A 44 19.40 -7.30 -3.45
N LEU A 45 19.79 -7.88 -2.31
CA LEU A 45 18.84 -8.40 -1.33
C LEU A 45 17.93 -7.29 -0.81
N LEU A 46 18.54 -6.19 -0.37
CA LEU A 46 17.82 -5.05 0.18
C LEU A 46 16.87 -4.44 -0.85
N GLY A 47 17.32 -4.29 -2.11
CA GLY A 47 16.49 -3.86 -3.21
C GLY A 47 15.28 -4.77 -3.45
N LEU A 48 15.48 -6.09 -3.42
CA LEU A 48 14.39 -7.07 -3.54
C LEU A 48 13.38 -6.93 -2.40
N PHE A 49 13.83 -6.91 -1.15
CA PHE A 49 12.92 -6.78 0.00
C PHE A 49 12.13 -5.46 -0.01
N VAL A 50 12.77 -4.35 -0.36
CA VAL A 50 12.09 -3.05 -0.51
C VAL A 50 11.08 -3.10 -1.65
N ALA A 51 11.43 -3.68 -2.79
CA ALA A 51 10.52 -3.81 -3.93
C ALA A 51 9.29 -4.66 -3.58
N PHE A 52 9.48 -5.81 -2.95
CA PHE A 52 8.37 -6.66 -2.49
C PHE A 52 7.49 -5.93 -1.48
N GLY A 53 8.09 -5.32 -0.45
CA GLY A 53 7.35 -4.55 0.54
C GLY A 53 6.53 -3.42 -0.07
N PHE A 54 7.10 -2.71 -1.05
CA PHE A 54 6.40 -1.66 -1.79
C PHE A 54 5.22 -2.21 -2.60
N ILE A 55 5.42 -3.31 -3.36
CA ILE A 55 4.35 -3.95 -4.13
C ILE A 55 3.20 -4.38 -3.22
N PHE A 56 3.49 -5.06 -2.11
CA PHE A 56 2.46 -5.47 -1.15
C PHE A 56 1.76 -4.27 -0.51
N GLY A 57 2.50 -3.22 -0.16
CA GLY A 57 1.94 -1.98 0.38
C GLY A 57 0.98 -1.29 -0.59
N VAL A 58 1.37 -1.17 -1.86
CA VAL A 58 0.52 -0.58 -2.92
C VAL A 58 -0.74 -1.42 -3.14
N LEU A 59 -0.62 -2.75 -3.21
CA LEU A 59 -1.77 -3.65 -3.35
C LEU A 59 -2.72 -3.52 -2.16
N ALA A 60 -2.21 -3.47 -0.93
CA ALA A 60 -3.01 -3.27 0.26
C ALA A 60 -3.74 -1.90 0.25
N MET A 61 -3.05 -0.82 -0.14
CA MET A 61 -3.68 0.51 -0.24
C MET A 61 -4.75 0.55 -1.34
N LEU A 62 -4.49 -0.04 -2.51
CA LEU A 62 -5.43 -0.06 -3.64
C LEU A 62 -6.70 -0.83 -3.26
N THR A 63 -6.57 -2.01 -2.67
CA THR A 63 -7.71 -2.84 -2.26
C THR A 63 -8.57 -2.13 -1.21
N GLN A 64 -7.96 -1.50 -0.20
CA GLN A 64 -8.69 -0.70 0.78
C GLN A 64 -9.38 0.49 0.12
N GLN A 65 -8.68 1.25 -0.73
CA GLN A 65 -9.25 2.43 -1.38
C GLN A 65 -10.47 2.08 -2.26
N LEU A 66 -10.42 0.96 -2.97
CA LEU A 66 -11.55 0.46 -3.75
C LEU A 66 -12.73 0.09 -2.85
N ARG A 67 -12.48 -0.63 -1.74
CA ARG A 67 -13.51 -0.99 -0.76
C ARG A 67 -14.17 0.25 -0.15
N LEU A 68 -13.38 1.25 0.27
CA LEU A 68 -13.90 2.51 0.80
C LEU A 68 -14.74 3.26 -0.25
N ARG A 69 -14.29 3.32 -1.51
CA ARG A 69 -15.06 3.94 -2.60
C ARG A 69 -16.41 3.26 -2.82
N MET A 70 -16.45 1.93 -2.79
CA MET A 70 -17.69 1.16 -2.92
C MET A 70 -18.64 1.40 -1.74
N ALA A 71 -18.13 1.33 -0.51
CA ALA A 71 -18.92 1.60 0.70
C ALA A 71 -19.49 3.02 0.68
N ASN A 72 -18.69 4.01 0.30
CA ASN A 72 -19.13 5.41 0.21
C ASN A 72 -20.24 5.59 -0.85
N ARG A 73 -20.14 4.93 -2.00
CA ARG A 73 -21.22 4.91 -3.02
C ARG A 73 -22.52 4.29 -2.48
N GLN A 74 -22.43 3.19 -1.73
CA GLN A 74 -23.61 2.55 -1.14
C GLN A 74 -24.25 3.41 -0.05
N LEU A 75 -23.44 4.00 0.83
CA LEU A 75 -23.91 4.90 1.89
C LEU A 75 -24.63 6.12 1.30
N ARG A 76 -24.09 6.72 0.24
CA ARG A 76 -24.75 7.83 -0.48
C ARG A 76 -26.10 7.46 -1.05
N LYS A 77 -26.24 6.25 -1.63
CA LYS A 77 -27.53 5.75 -2.12
C LYS A 77 -28.55 5.60 -1.00
N ARG A 78 -28.14 5.05 0.16
CA ARG A 78 -29.02 4.87 1.33
C ARG A 78 -29.52 6.21 1.87
N ILE A 79 -28.65 7.21 1.98
CA ILE A 79 -29.02 8.57 2.38
C ILE A 79 -30.06 9.14 1.41
N ALA A 80 -29.80 9.06 0.10
CA ALA A 80 -30.73 9.56 -0.92
C ALA A 80 -32.10 8.87 -0.92
N THR A 81 -32.19 7.60 -0.50
CA THR A 81 -33.48 6.90 -0.35
C THR A 81 -34.24 7.36 0.89
N LEU A 82 -33.55 7.67 1.99
CA LEU A 82 -34.15 8.13 3.24
C LEU A 82 -34.61 9.60 3.17
N GLU A 83 -33.93 10.43 2.37
CA GLU A 83 -34.30 11.83 2.13
C GLU A 83 -35.47 11.99 1.15
N ARG A 84 -35.88 10.92 0.44
CA ARG A 84 -37.11 10.97 -0.37
C ARG A 84 -38.31 10.99 0.57
N PRO A 85 -39.17 12.03 0.53
CA PRO A 85 -40.39 12.06 1.32
C PRO A 85 -41.22 10.82 0.98
N LYS A 86 -41.55 10.03 2.00
CA LYS A 86 -42.43 8.87 1.85
C LYS A 86 -43.76 9.39 1.28
N PRO A 87 -44.18 9.01 0.05
CA PRO A 87 -45.49 9.43 -0.44
C PRO A 87 -46.52 8.90 0.54
N SER A 88 -47.26 9.83 1.13
CA SER A 88 -48.26 9.57 2.16
C SER A 88 -49.22 8.49 1.66
N SER A 89 -49.26 7.35 2.35
CA SER A 89 -50.23 6.27 2.18
C SER A 89 -51.63 6.69 2.66
N SER A 90 -52.09 7.89 2.30
CA SER A 90 -53.35 8.50 2.72
C SER A 90 -54.26 8.76 1.52
N GLN A 91 -54.27 7.85 0.53
CA GLN A 91 -55.30 7.79 -0.51
C GLN A 91 -55.52 6.31 -0.86
N ALA A 92 -56.26 5.60 -0.01
CA ALA A 92 -56.94 4.35 -0.34
C ALA A 92 -58.16 4.22 0.58
#